data_AF-A0AA43IQ15-F1
#
_entry.id   AF-A0AA43IQ15-F1
#
_cell.length_a   1.000
_cell.length_b   1.000
_cell.length_c   1.000
_cell.angle_alpha   90.00
_cell.angle_beta   90.00
_cell.angle_gamma   90.00
#
_symmetry.space_group_name_H-M   'P 1'
#
loop_
_entity.id
_entity.type
_entity.pdbx_description
1 polymer ?
#
loop_
_entity_poly.entity_id
_entity_poly.type
_entity_poly.pdbx_seq_one_letter_code
_entity_poly.pdbx_strand_id
1 'polypeptide(L)'
;MRLGVLTGGGDVPGLNPCIKAFVNRVTAAGHEVVGIRRGWAGLLQYDANDPASAAQVLKLDPAFVRTIDRTGGTVLHTSRTNPGRVSSDQA
;
A
#
# COMPACT_ATOMS: atom_id res chain seq x y z
N MET A 1 -3.46 16.42 -4.13
CA MET A 1 -3.42 15.21 -4.99
C MET A 1 -3.56 13.98 -4.09
N ARG A 2 -3.94 12.82 -4.66
CA ARG A 2 -3.92 11.51 -3.97
C ARG A 2 -2.77 10.67 -4.50
N LEU A 3 -1.98 10.10 -3.60
CA LEU A 3 -0.83 9.26 -3.95
C LEU A 3 -1.06 7.84 -3.45
N GLY A 4 -0.88 6.86 -4.33
CA GLY A 4 -0.91 5.44 -3.99
C GLY A 4 0.47 4.92 -3.63
N VAL A 5 0.58 4.07 -2.61
CA VAL A 5 1.82 3.36 -2.26
C VAL A 5 1.56 1.87 -2.07
N LEU A 6 2.44 1.03 -2.62
CA LEU A 6 2.42 -0.42 -2.43
C LEU A 6 3.83 -0.91 -2.20
N THR A 7 3.97 -2.04 -1.49
CA THR A 7 5.25 -2.75 -1.35
C THR A 7 5.19 -4.00 -2.20
N GLY A 8 6.04 -4.07 -3.24
CA GLY A 8 6.18 -5.24 -4.11
C GLY A 8 7.42 -6.06 -3.75
N GLY A 9 7.37 -7.36 -4.04
CA GLY A 9 8.52 -8.27 -3.83
C GLY A 9 8.56 -8.86 -2.42
N GLY A 10 9.75 -9.23 -1.95
CA GLY A 10 9.96 -9.80 -0.61
C GLY A 10 9.91 -8.74 0.48
N ASP A 11 9.49 -9.15 1.67
CA ASP A 11 9.46 -8.25 2.83
C ASP A 11 10.86 -8.11 3.44
N VAL A 12 11.25 -6.89 3.81
CA VAL A 12 12.58 -6.57 4.34
C VAL A 12 12.48 -5.56 5.49
N PRO A 13 13.41 -5.58 6.45
CA PRO A 13 13.47 -4.55 7.47
C PRO A 13 13.69 -3.17 6.82
N GLY A 14 12.86 -2.19 7.18
CA GLY A 14 12.97 -0.80 6.71
C GLY A 14 11.81 -0.30 5.84
N LEU A 15 10.93 -1.18 5.35
CA LEU A 15 9.77 -0.76 4.55
C LEU A 15 8.77 0.08 5.37
N ASN A 16 8.46 -0.32 6.59
CA ASN A 16 7.60 0.48 7.48
C ASN A 16 8.14 1.90 7.77
N PRO A 17 9.42 2.09 8.18
CA PRO A 17 10.02 3.42 8.26
C PRO A 17 9.94 4.23 6.96
N CYS A 18 10.15 3.59 5.80
CA CYS A 18 10.02 4.25 4.49
C CYS A 18 8.59 4.75 4.24
N ILE A 19 7.58 3.89 4.47
CA ILE A 19 6.16 4.26 4.36
C ILE A 19 5.83 5.42 5.32
N LYS A 20 6.31 5.36 6.57
CA LYS A 20 6.11 6.42 7.57
C LYS A 20 6.69 7.76 7.11
N ALA A 21 7.93 7.76 6.62
CA ALA A 21 8.58 8.97 6.11
C ALA A 21 7.84 9.55 4.90
N PHE A 22 7.44 8.69 3.95
CA PHE A 22 6.65 9.08 2.79
C PHE A 22 5.31 9.71 3.18
N VAL A 23 4.53 9.04 4.03
CA VAL A 23 3.22 9.52 4.49
C VAL A 23 3.35 10.88 5.18
N ASN A 24 4.29 11.02 6.11
CA ASN A 24 4.49 12.30 6.81
C ASN A 24 4.86 13.43 5.84
N ARG A 25 5.74 13.18 4.86
CA ARG A 25 6.17 14.20 3.90
C ARG A 25 5.03 14.63 2.96
N VAL A 26 4.23 13.67 2.51
CA VAL A 26 3.12 13.91 1.57
C VAL A 26 1.95 14.59 2.28
N THR A 27 1.58 14.15 3.48
CA THR A 27 0.54 14.81 4.28
C THR A 27 0.94 16.23 4.69
N ALA A 28 2.21 16.46 5.04
CA ALA A 28 2.71 17.82 5.32
C ALA A 28 2.64 18.76 4.09
N ALA A 29 2.62 18.21 2.88
CA ALA A 29 2.42 18.98 1.64
C ALA A 29 0.93 19.22 1.31
N GLY A 30 0.00 18.83 2.18
CA GLY A 30 -1.45 18.96 1.93
C GLY A 30 -1.98 17.94 0.93
N HIS A 31 -1.40 16.74 0.88
CA HIS A 31 -1.82 15.66 -0.02
C HIS A 31 -2.24 14.41 0.76
N GLU A 32 -3.05 13.58 0.13
CA GLU A 32 -3.57 12.35 0.74
C GLU A 32 -2.79 11.13 0.26
N VAL A 33 -2.61 10.15 1.15
CA VAL A 33 -1.95 8.88 0.83
C VAL A 33 -2.91 7.71 1.00
N VAL A 34 -2.90 6.83 0.01
CA VAL A 34 -3.61 5.55 0.00
C VAL A 34 -2.57 4.43 -0.10
N GLY A 35 -2.53 3.57 0.90
CA GLY A 35 -1.76 2.33 0.87
C GLY A 35 -2.55 1.23 0.17
N ILE A 36 -1.90 0.50 -0.72
CA ILE A 36 -2.48 -0.68 -1.39
C ILE A 36 -1.92 -1.92 -0.72
N ARG A 37 -2.82 -2.76 -0.23
CA ARG A 37 -2.47 -3.98 0.49
C ARG A 37 -1.99 -5.07 -0.46
N ARG A 38 -1.18 -6.00 0.04
CA ARG A 38 -0.72 -7.20 -0.69
C ARG A 38 -0.02 -6.88 -2.01
N GLY A 39 0.66 -5.74 -2.11
CA GLY A 39 1.42 -5.34 -3.29
C GLY A 39 0.58 -5.33 -4.57
N TRP A 40 1.13 -5.87 -5.66
CA TRP A 40 0.48 -5.89 -6.96
C TRP A 40 -0.86 -6.65 -7.00
N ALA A 41 -0.99 -7.71 -6.20
CA ALA A 41 -2.25 -8.46 -6.12
C ALA A 41 -3.42 -7.59 -5.65
N GLY A 42 -3.21 -6.74 -4.63
CA GLY A 42 -4.29 -5.89 -4.14
C GLY A 42 -4.62 -4.76 -5.10
N LEU A 43 -3.64 -4.27 -5.87
CA LEU A 43 -3.90 -3.27 -6.90
C LEU A 43 -4.79 -3.82 -8.02
N LEU A 44 -4.49 -5.03 -8.51
CA LEU A 44 -5.28 -5.67 -9.56
C LEU A 44 -6.69 -6.02 -9.06
N GLN A 45 -6.82 -6.44 -7.81
CA GLN A 45 -8.11 -6.83 -7.24
C GLN A 45 -8.96 -5.66 -6.74
N TYR A 46 -8.51 -4.42 -6.92
CA TYR A 46 -9.24 -3.24 -6.49
C TYR A 46 -10.14 -2.73 -7.61
N ASP A 47 -11.45 -2.67 -7.33
CA ASP A 47 -12.44 -2.04 -8.20
C ASP A 47 -13.18 -0.95 -7.41
N ALA A 48 -13.06 0.29 -7.87
CA ALA A 48 -13.69 1.44 -7.22
C ALA A 48 -15.23 1.35 -7.18
N ASN A 49 -15.85 0.53 -8.04
CA ASN A 49 -17.29 0.30 -8.09
C ASN A 49 -17.75 -0.89 -7.25
N ASP A 50 -16.81 -1.71 -6.75
CA ASP A 50 -17.11 -2.86 -5.88
C ASP A 50 -16.73 -2.54 -4.43
N PRO A 51 -17.71 -2.35 -3.52
CA PRO A 51 -17.47 -2.14 -2.10
C PRO A 51 -16.69 -3.27 -1.43
N ALA A 52 -16.80 -4.51 -1.93
CA ALA A 52 -16.06 -5.65 -1.35
C ALA A 52 -14.55 -5.53 -1.59
N SER A 53 -14.14 -4.87 -2.67
CA SER A 53 -12.73 -4.65 -3.00
C SER A 53 -12.07 -3.55 -2.17
N ALA A 54 -12.85 -2.72 -1.44
CA ALA A 54 -12.34 -1.61 -0.64
C ALA A 54 -11.31 -2.04 0.42
N ALA A 55 -11.33 -3.30 0.85
CA ALA A 55 -10.35 -3.88 1.76
C ALA A 55 -8.91 -3.93 1.18
N GLN A 56 -8.75 -3.80 -0.15
CA GLN A 56 -7.44 -3.74 -0.80
C GLN A 56 -6.72 -2.40 -0.62
N VAL A 57 -7.43 -1.35 -0.20
CA VAL A 57 -6.85 -0.02 0.00
C VAL A 57 -7.01 0.42 1.45
N LEU A 58 -6.07 1.24 1.91
CA LEU A 58 -6.05 1.76 3.27
C LEU A 58 -5.65 3.22 3.24
N LYS A 59 -6.41 4.08 3.92
CA LYS A 59 -5.98 5.46 4.12
C LYS A 59 -4.77 5.47 5.05
N LEU A 60 -3.67 6.09 4.61
CA LEU A 60 -2.48 6.28 5.43
C LEU A 60 -2.39 7.75 5.83
N ASP A 61 -2.42 7.99 7.13
CA ASP A 61 -2.24 9.32 7.73
C ASP A 61 -1.17 9.27 8.83
N PRO A 62 -0.70 10.43 9.34
CA PRO A 62 0.32 10.48 10.38
C PRO A 62 -0.05 9.73 11.66
N ALA A 63 -1.35 9.61 11.98
CA ALA A 63 -1.80 8.85 13.14
C ALA A 63 -1.63 7.35 12.91
N PHE A 64 -2.02 6.86 11.73
CA PHE A 64 -1.87 5.47 11.33
C PHE A 64 -0.40 5.02 11.32
N VAL A 65 0.51 5.81 10.71
CA VAL A 65 1.92 5.43 10.57
C VAL A 65 2.78 5.71 11.81
N ARG A 66 2.20 6.18 12.91
CA ARG A 66 2.93 6.63 14.11
C ARG A 66 3.86 5.56 14.68
N THR A 67 3.43 4.29 14.66
CA THR A 67 4.10 3.18 15.36
C THR A 67 4.59 2.06 14.45
N ILE A 68 4.30 2.11 13.14
CA ILE A 68 4.60 1.00 12.22
C ILE A 68 6.10 0.73 12.07
N ASP A 69 6.94 1.74 12.29
CA ASP A 69 8.40 1.65 12.27
C ASP A 69 8.97 0.72 13.34
N ARG A 70 8.16 0.37 14.35
CA ARG A 70 8.55 -0.54 15.43
C ARG A 70 8.30 -2.02 15.10
N THR A 71 7.62 -2.29 14.00
CA THR A 71 7.31 -3.65 13.55
C THR A 71 8.12 -4.01 12.32
N GLY A 72 8.58 -5.26 12.27
CA GLY A 72 9.26 -5.82 11.10
C GLY A 72 8.35 -5.80 9.87
N GLY A 73 9.00 -5.77 8.71
CA GLY A 73 8.35 -5.94 7.44
C GLY A 73 7.59 -4.73 6.91
N THR A 74 6.43 -4.98 6.28
CA THR A 74 5.51 -3.97 5.73
C THR A 74 4.08 -4.10 6.27
N VAL A 75 3.51 -3.01 6.78
CA VAL A 75 2.12 -2.89 7.24
C VAL A 75 1.10 -3.07 6.11
N LEU A 76 1.54 -2.87 4.86
CA LEU A 76 0.71 -3.09 3.67
C LEU A 76 0.71 -4.56 3.23
N HIS A 77 1.63 -5.38 3.75
CA HIS A 77 1.96 -6.70 3.22
C HIS A 77 2.36 -6.67 1.74
N THR A 78 2.80 -7.81 1.22
CA THR A 78 3.27 -7.96 -0.15
C THR A 78 2.70 -9.23 -0.78
N SER A 79 2.82 -9.34 -2.09
CA SER A 79 2.53 -10.54 -2.87
C SER A 79 3.65 -10.79 -3.88
N ARG A 80 3.76 -12.03 -4.36
CA ARG A 80 4.66 -12.39 -5.47
C ARG A 80 4.01 -12.18 -6.85
N THR A 81 2.91 -11.43 -6.91
CA THR A 81 2.20 -11.17 -8.16
C THR A 81 3.04 -10.31 -9.09
N ASN A 82 3.25 -10.82 -10.30
CA ASN A 82 3.87 -10.07 -11.38
C ASN A 82 2.76 -9.51 -12.28
N PRO A 83 2.53 -8.19 -12.30
CA PRO A 83 1.46 -7.59 -13.09
C PRO A 83 1.66 -7.77 -14.61
N GLY A 84 2.88 -8.03 -15.08
CA GLY A 84 3.15 -8.33 -16.48
C GLY A 84 2.90 -9.78 -16.90
N ARG A 85 2.50 -10.67 -15.98
CA ARG A 85 2.26 -12.10 -16.23
C ARG A 85 0.92 -12.62 -15.72
N VAL A 86 0.00 -11.73 -15.34
CA VAL A 86 -1.37 -12.11 -14.97
C VAL A 86 -2.22 -12.28 -16.22
N SER A 87 -3.06 -13.32 -16.25
CA SER A 87 -4.06 -13.48 -17.30
C SER A 87 -5.13 -12.41 -17.20
N SER A 88 -5.74 -12.04 -18.33
CA SER A 88 -6.83 -11.06 -18.39
C SER A 88 -7.98 -11.37 -17.44
N ASP A 89 -8.24 -12.66 -17.17
CA ASP A 89 -9.31 -13.11 -16.27
C ASP A 89 -8.96 -12.96 -14.77
N GLN A 90 -7.72 -12.62 -14.43
CA GLN A 90 -7.21 -12.50 -13.06
C GLN A 90 -6.79 -11.07 -12.70
N ALA A 91 -6.87 -10.15 -13.66
CA ALA A 91 -6.59 -8.73 -13.51
C ALA A 91 -7.92 -7.96 -13.33
#